data_AF-A0A165Y0U7-F1
#
_entry.id   AF-A0A165Y0U7-F1
#
_cell.length_a   1.000
_cell.length_b   1.000
_cell.length_c   1.000
_cell.angle_alpha   90.00
_cell.angle_beta   90.00
_cell.angle_gamma   90.00
#
_symmetry.space_group_name_H-M   'P 1'
#
loop_
_entity.id
_entity.type
_entity.pdbx_description
1 polymer ?
#
loop_
_entity_poly.entity_id
_entity_poly.type
_entity_poly.pdbx_seq_one_letter_code
_entity_poly.pdbx_strand_id
1 'polypeptide(L)'
;MNTTSIQDALVKPQVFVQHHTLVYTVPILSEDCSALTEALKHTTAQPGITVSQEFTDAVKECNSIASEGRFNDVKAILSQVDTCSLLKASFLSPDIRGNDIAKLIPLITNSREQQLLHDLAPAMTEMSSFVQRSDSLPSVIEFFAQAITFLTPEYVVPQGLDLSAAFQLFIADYAWSEEANQSGQTRRYLTVIFYYLDHGGLGQLSDADCVKRCCENVVSMSGVNFDLWEEEEREWNALVEHARYYLKEISDHDEVPNPESSAVADQRLDERDQIHSGSSGGAFGLDWIRSRFRRRRRGGFGSMEKEKETAQAEVV
;
A
#
# COMPACT_ATOMS: atom_id res chain seq x y z
N MET A 1 -42.69 -36.13 30.08
CA MET A 1 -42.88 -35.75 28.66
C MET A 1 -42.63 -34.26 28.57
N ASN A 2 -41.40 -33.86 28.22
CA ASN A 2 -41.02 -32.45 28.03
C ASN A 2 -40.94 -32.20 26.53
N THR A 3 -41.84 -31.37 26.00
CA THR A 3 -41.86 -30.93 24.61
C THR A 3 -40.95 -29.72 24.47
N THR A 4 -39.77 -29.94 23.89
CA THR A 4 -38.85 -28.87 23.49
C THR A 4 -39.41 -28.17 22.27
N SER A 5 -39.78 -26.90 22.43
CA SER A 5 -40.24 -26.03 21.35
C SER A 5 -39.03 -25.58 20.53
N ILE A 6 -38.96 -26.05 19.28
CA ILE A 6 -38.06 -25.55 18.26
C ILE A 6 -38.75 -24.30 17.70
N GLN A 7 -38.27 -23.12 18.11
CA GLN A 7 -38.60 -21.88 17.43
C GLN A 7 -37.63 -21.71 16.26
N ASP A 8 -38.14 -21.90 15.05
CA ASP A 8 -37.50 -21.49 13.82
C ASP A 8 -37.24 -19.98 13.87
N ALA A 9 -35.95 -19.61 13.91
CA ALA A 9 -35.52 -18.23 13.79
C ALA A 9 -35.75 -17.76 12.35
N LEU A 10 -36.94 -17.24 12.09
CA LEU A 10 -37.28 -16.56 10.85
C LEU A 10 -36.46 -15.26 10.76
N VAL A 11 -35.32 -15.31 10.07
CA VAL A 11 -34.47 -14.15 9.80
C VAL A 11 -35.29 -13.16 8.98
N LYS A 12 -35.65 -12.02 9.60
CA LYS A 12 -36.36 -10.95 8.91
C LYS A 12 -35.42 -10.30 7.89
N PRO A 13 -35.82 -10.17 6.61
CA PRO A 13 -35.01 -9.47 5.63
C PRO A 13 -34.83 -8.00 6.05
N GLN A 14 -33.59 -7.53 6.08
CA GLN A 14 -33.29 -6.10 6.20
C GLN A 14 -33.54 -5.44 4.84
N VAL A 15 -34.35 -4.38 4.84
CA VAL A 15 -34.62 -3.58 3.64
C VAL A 15 -33.78 -2.32 3.73
N PHE A 16 -32.80 -2.16 2.83
CA PHE A 16 -32.03 -0.93 2.69
C PHE A 16 -32.62 -0.09 1.56
N VAL A 17 -32.94 1.19 1.83
CA VAL A 17 -33.44 2.12 0.82
C VAL A 17 -32.30 3.05 0.43
N GLN A 18 -31.61 2.73 -0.67
CA GLN A 18 -30.70 3.64 -1.35
C GLN A 18 -31.31 3.98 -2.71
N HIS A 19 -31.66 5.24 -2.93
CA HIS A 19 -32.18 5.79 -4.19
C HIS A 19 -33.32 4.96 -4.85
N HIS A 20 -34.53 5.06 -4.30
CA HIS A 20 -35.82 4.64 -4.89
C HIS A 20 -35.96 3.22 -5.48
N THR A 21 -34.96 2.37 -5.36
CA THR A 21 -34.99 0.99 -5.84
C THR A 21 -34.89 0.07 -4.62
N LEU A 22 -35.95 -0.69 -4.36
CA LEU A 22 -35.95 -1.75 -3.35
C LEU A 22 -35.07 -2.89 -3.86
N VAL A 23 -33.82 -2.94 -3.39
CA VAL A 23 -32.93 -4.08 -3.63
C VAL A 23 -33.19 -5.10 -2.53
N TYR A 24 -33.79 -6.23 -2.89
CA TYR A 24 -33.88 -7.39 -2.01
C TYR A 24 -32.52 -8.10 -2.04
N THR A 25 -31.75 -8.00 -0.97
CA THR A 25 -30.54 -8.81 -0.81
C THR A 25 -30.99 -10.24 -0.46
N VAL A 26 -30.80 -11.17 -1.39
CA VAL A 26 -30.96 -12.59 -1.11
C VAL A 26 -29.89 -12.94 -0.04
N PRO A 27 -30.28 -13.51 1.11
CA PRO A 27 -29.29 -13.96 2.09
C PRO A 27 -28.37 -14.97 1.38
N ILE A 28 -27.05 -14.79 1.48
CA ILE A 28 -26.12 -15.83 1.02
C ILE A 28 -26.51 -17.14 1.70
N LEU A 29 -26.58 -18.19 0.90
CA LEU A 29 -26.77 -19.54 1.40
C LEU A 29 -25.62 -19.85 2.36
N SER A 30 -25.95 -20.33 3.56
CA SER A 30 -24.96 -20.70 4.59
C SER A 30 -23.83 -21.62 4.08
N GLU A 31 -24.07 -22.32 2.97
CA GLU A 31 -23.10 -23.18 2.29
C GLU A 31 -21.94 -22.38 1.67
N ASP A 32 -22.21 -21.25 1.02
CA ASP A 32 -21.18 -20.44 0.35
C ASP A 32 -20.21 -19.81 1.37
N CYS A 33 -20.74 -19.32 2.50
CA CYS A 33 -19.92 -18.80 3.60
C CYS A 33 -18.99 -19.87 4.18
N SER A 34 -19.45 -21.13 4.21
CA SER A 34 -18.65 -22.25 4.70
C SER A 34 -17.52 -22.58 3.73
N ALA A 35 -17.80 -22.62 2.42
CA ALA A 35 -16.79 -22.85 1.39
C ALA A 35 -15.71 -21.75 1.39
N LEU A 36 -16.10 -20.47 1.49
CA LEU A 36 -15.18 -19.34 1.62
C LEU A 36 -14.30 -19.48 2.86
N THR A 37 -14.90 -19.80 3.99
CA THR A 37 -14.17 -19.99 5.26
C THR A 37 -13.11 -21.09 5.14
N GLU A 38 -13.47 -22.24 4.54
CA GLU A 38 -12.53 -23.35 4.38
C GLU A 38 -11.41 -23.03 3.39
N ALA A 39 -11.69 -22.30 2.31
CA ALA A 39 -10.66 -21.83 1.38
C ALA A 39 -9.65 -20.88 2.07
N LEU A 40 -10.12 -19.97 2.92
CA LEU A 40 -9.25 -19.08 3.69
C LEU A 40 -8.45 -19.82 4.76
N LYS A 41 -9.04 -20.79 5.45
CA LYS A 41 -8.35 -21.62 6.47
C LYS A 41 -7.26 -22.50 5.87
N HIS A 42 -7.53 -23.11 4.72
CA HIS A 42 -6.59 -24.05 4.10
C HIS A 42 -5.23 -23.40 3.83
N THR A 43 -5.24 -22.19 3.26
CA THR A 43 -4.00 -21.45 2.92
C THR A 43 -3.32 -20.86 4.16
N THR A 44 -4.09 -20.40 5.15
CA THR A 44 -3.50 -19.85 6.39
C THR A 44 -2.83 -20.91 7.27
N ALA A 45 -3.18 -22.18 7.12
CA ALA A 45 -2.58 -23.28 7.87
C ALA A 45 -1.20 -23.75 7.36
N GLN A 46 -0.77 -23.34 6.16
CA GLN A 46 0.45 -23.85 5.53
C GLN A 46 1.43 -22.71 5.17
N PRO A 47 2.28 -22.26 6.12
CA PRO A 47 3.24 -21.20 5.86
C PRO A 47 4.27 -21.63 4.80
N GLY A 48 4.46 -20.79 3.77
CA GLY A 48 5.45 -20.99 2.71
C GLY A 48 4.94 -21.61 1.41
N ILE A 49 3.62 -21.86 1.29
CA ILE A 49 3.02 -22.41 0.07
C ILE A 49 2.55 -21.28 -0.85
N THR A 50 2.72 -21.50 -2.15
CA THR A 50 2.12 -20.68 -3.21
C THR A 50 0.64 -20.48 -2.92
N VAL A 51 0.23 -19.22 -2.76
CA VAL A 51 -1.15 -18.86 -2.51
C VAL A 51 -2.04 -19.47 -3.60
N SER A 52 -3.04 -20.26 -3.19
CA SER A 52 -3.90 -20.97 -4.13
C SER A 52 -4.88 -20.02 -4.81
N GLN A 53 -5.38 -20.40 -5.99
CA GLN A 53 -6.38 -19.61 -6.69
C GLN A 53 -7.67 -19.50 -5.87
N GLU A 54 -8.05 -20.57 -5.16
CA GLU A 54 -9.23 -20.60 -4.30
C GLU A 54 -9.15 -19.57 -3.17
N PHE A 55 -7.96 -19.34 -2.62
CA PHE A 55 -7.74 -18.28 -1.64
C PHE A 55 -7.94 -16.90 -2.25
N THR A 56 -7.32 -16.64 -3.40
CA THR A 56 -7.45 -15.36 -4.11
C THR A 56 -8.91 -15.05 -4.44
N ASP A 57 -9.65 -16.05 -4.95
CA ASP A 57 -11.07 -15.91 -5.26
C ASP A 57 -11.89 -15.68 -3.99
N ALA A 58 -11.58 -16.38 -2.89
CA ALA A 58 -12.26 -16.19 -1.62
C ALA A 58 -12.05 -14.79 -1.02
N VAL A 59 -10.83 -14.23 -1.13
CA VAL A 59 -10.54 -12.85 -0.70
C VAL A 59 -11.34 -11.85 -1.53
N LYS A 60 -11.34 -12.01 -2.86
CA LYS A 60 -12.10 -11.14 -3.78
C LYS A 60 -13.60 -11.21 -3.53
N GLU A 61 -14.12 -12.41 -3.29
CA GLU A 61 -15.53 -12.62 -2.96
C GLU A 61 -15.89 -11.96 -1.62
N CYS A 62 -15.06 -12.12 -0.57
CA CYS A 62 -15.27 -11.42 0.70
C CYS A 62 -15.32 -9.88 0.50
N ASN A 63 -14.46 -9.33 -0.35
CA ASN A 63 -14.46 -7.90 -0.67
C ASN A 63 -15.70 -7.48 -1.48
N SER A 64 -16.18 -8.35 -2.37
CA SER A 64 -17.45 -8.17 -3.08
C SER A 64 -18.63 -8.12 -2.11
N ILE A 65 -18.74 -9.10 -1.20
CA ILE A 65 -19.78 -9.15 -0.15
C ILE A 65 -19.71 -7.89 0.75
N ALA A 66 -18.51 -7.47 1.14
CA ALA A 66 -18.32 -6.21 1.88
C ALA A 66 -18.79 -5.00 1.06
N SER A 67 -18.59 -5.01 -0.26
CA SER A 67 -19.06 -3.95 -1.16
C SER A 67 -20.58 -3.84 -1.25
N GLU A 68 -21.29 -4.95 -1.04
CA GLU A 68 -22.76 -5.00 -0.95
C GLU A 68 -23.29 -4.51 0.41
N GLY A 69 -22.42 -4.07 1.32
CA GLY A 69 -22.79 -3.60 2.67
C GLY A 69 -23.02 -4.74 3.67
N ARG A 70 -22.66 -5.97 3.31
CA ARG A 70 -22.95 -7.18 4.11
C ARG A 70 -21.80 -7.52 5.05
N PHE A 71 -21.39 -6.52 5.82
CA PHE A 71 -20.22 -6.60 6.70
C PHE A 71 -20.35 -7.66 7.79
N ASN A 72 -21.57 -7.96 8.26
CA ASN A 72 -21.80 -8.97 9.29
C ASN A 72 -21.46 -10.38 8.79
N ASP A 73 -21.75 -10.68 7.52
CA ASP A 73 -21.46 -11.98 6.92
C ASP A 73 -19.94 -12.17 6.78
N VAL A 74 -19.26 -11.14 6.26
CA VAL A 74 -17.79 -11.13 6.15
C VAL A 74 -17.15 -11.21 7.54
N LYS A 75 -17.68 -10.51 8.55
CA LYS A 75 -17.17 -10.58 9.92
C LYS A 75 -17.35 -11.99 10.51
N ALA A 76 -18.46 -12.67 10.23
CA ALA A 76 -18.67 -14.04 10.66
C ALA A 76 -17.67 -15.02 10.00
N ILE A 77 -17.37 -14.83 8.71
CA ILE A 77 -16.33 -15.59 7.99
C ILE A 77 -14.95 -15.32 8.61
N LEU A 78 -14.56 -14.04 8.70
CA LEU A 78 -13.25 -13.62 9.21
C LEU A 78 -13.01 -14.00 10.68
N SER A 79 -14.07 -14.12 11.49
CA SER A 79 -13.95 -14.55 12.89
C SER A 79 -13.45 -15.99 13.06
N GLN A 80 -13.45 -16.78 11.98
CA GLN A 80 -13.01 -18.18 11.96
C GLN A 80 -11.63 -18.37 11.33
N VAL A 81 -10.99 -17.29 10.89
CA VAL A 81 -9.71 -17.30 10.17
C VAL A 81 -8.69 -16.52 11.00
N ASP A 82 -7.43 -16.97 11.00
CA ASP A 82 -6.35 -16.17 11.57
C ASP A 82 -6.09 -14.94 10.70
N THR A 83 -6.49 -13.77 11.19
CA THR A 83 -6.43 -12.49 10.47
C THR A 83 -5.01 -12.09 10.08
N CYS A 84 -4.03 -12.44 10.91
CA CYS A 84 -2.63 -12.16 10.65
C CYS A 84 -2.12 -13.00 9.47
N SER A 85 -2.36 -14.31 9.50
CA SER A 85 -2.02 -15.23 8.40
C SER A 85 -2.78 -14.90 7.11
N LEU A 86 -4.04 -14.46 7.21
CA LEU A 86 -4.82 -13.98 6.08
C LEU A 86 -4.12 -12.81 5.38
N LEU A 87 -3.75 -11.76 6.13
CA LEU A 87 -3.05 -10.61 5.56
C LEU A 87 -1.68 -10.99 4.99
N LYS A 88 -0.92 -11.84 5.68
CA LYS A 88 0.35 -12.36 5.17
C LYS A 88 0.16 -13.03 3.81
N ALA A 89 -0.78 -13.97 3.71
CA ALA A 89 -1.10 -14.64 2.46
C ALA A 89 -1.61 -13.66 1.39
N SER A 90 -2.39 -12.65 1.77
CA SER A 90 -2.83 -11.60 0.84
C SER A 90 -1.68 -10.77 0.29
N PHE A 91 -0.68 -10.43 1.10
CA PHE A 91 0.50 -9.69 0.65
C PHE A 91 1.45 -10.52 -0.22
N LEU A 92 1.48 -11.83 0.01
CA LEU A 92 2.28 -12.78 -0.77
C LEU A 92 1.61 -13.18 -2.10
N SER A 93 0.33 -12.88 -2.29
CA SER A 93 -0.39 -13.21 -3.52
C SER A 93 -0.24 -12.11 -4.57
N PRO A 94 0.38 -12.37 -5.73
CA PRO A 94 0.49 -11.37 -6.79
C PRO A 94 -0.86 -11.01 -7.41
N ASP A 95 -1.84 -11.92 -7.31
CA ASP A 95 -3.18 -11.78 -7.89
C ASP A 95 -4.15 -10.98 -7.01
N ILE A 96 -3.75 -10.67 -5.78
CA ILE A 96 -4.51 -9.85 -4.83
C ILE A 96 -3.95 -8.43 -4.87
N ARG A 97 -4.78 -7.50 -5.35
CA ARG A 97 -4.46 -6.08 -5.40
C ARG A 97 -4.84 -5.40 -4.08
N GLY A 98 -4.27 -4.22 -3.81
CA GLY A 98 -4.66 -3.42 -2.65
C GLY A 98 -6.18 -3.17 -2.56
N ASN A 99 -6.84 -2.90 -3.70
CA ASN A 99 -8.29 -2.71 -3.76
C ASN A 99 -9.10 -3.98 -3.43
N ASP A 100 -8.52 -5.17 -3.61
CA ASP A 100 -9.17 -6.44 -3.29
C ASP A 100 -9.23 -6.67 -1.77
N ILE A 101 -8.38 -6.00 -0.98
CA ILE A 101 -8.38 -6.10 0.49
C ILE A 101 -8.83 -4.82 1.19
N ALA A 102 -8.94 -3.68 0.47
CA ALA A 102 -9.22 -2.37 1.05
C ALA A 102 -10.43 -2.36 2.00
N LYS A 103 -11.55 -2.99 1.62
CA LYS A 103 -12.76 -3.03 2.48
C LYS A 103 -12.70 -4.10 3.56
N LEU A 104 -11.80 -5.07 3.42
CA LEU A 104 -11.56 -6.09 4.43
C LEU A 104 -10.72 -5.56 5.58
N ILE A 105 -9.82 -4.60 5.33
CA ILE A 105 -8.89 -4.09 6.34
C ILE A 105 -9.59 -3.59 7.62
N PRO A 106 -10.63 -2.74 7.56
CA PRO A 106 -11.36 -2.33 8.76
C PRO A 106 -12.02 -3.49 9.51
N LEU A 107 -12.44 -4.54 8.79
CA LEU A 107 -13.07 -5.73 9.38
C LEU A 107 -12.05 -6.66 10.04
N ILE A 108 -10.88 -6.80 9.41
CA ILE A 108 -9.75 -7.61 9.88
C ILE A 108 -9.12 -6.97 11.12
N THR A 109 -8.91 -5.65 11.09
CA THR A 109 -8.29 -4.89 12.18
C THR A 109 -9.20 -4.83 13.40
N ASN A 110 -10.50 -4.57 13.22
CA ASN A 110 -11.50 -4.52 14.31
C ASN A 110 -11.00 -3.74 15.54
N SER A 111 -10.43 -2.54 15.31
CA SER A 111 -9.86 -1.66 16.34
C SER A 111 -8.62 -2.22 17.07
N ARG A 112 -7.85 -3.08 16.39
CA ARG A 112 -6.60 -3.69 16.87
C ARG A 112 -5.44 -3.44 15.91
N GLU A 113 -5.42 -2.28 15.26
CA GLU A 113 -4.47 -1.94 14.20
C GLU A 113 -3.02 -2.02 14.69
N GLN A 114 -2.74 -1.47 15.87
CA GLN A 114 -1.40 -1.51 16.47
C GLN A 114 -0.94 -2.93 16.78
N GLN A 115 -1.82 -3.76 17.36
CA GLN A 115 -1.52 -5.16 17.65
C GLN A 115 -1.25 -5.94 16.36
N LEU A 116 -2.07 -5.71 15.33
CA LEU A 116 -1.94 -6.37 14.04
C LEU A 116 -0.62 -5.98 13.34
N LEU A 117 -0.23 -4.71 13.39
CA LEU A 117 1.06 -4.25 12.86
C LEU A 117 2.24 -4.90 13.57
N HIS A 118 2.15 -5.03 14.91
CA HIS A 118 3.15 -5.76 15.69
C HIS A 118 3.23 -7.24 15.29
N ASP A 119 2.09 -7.91 15.11
CA ASP A 119 2.03 -9.33 14.74
C ASP A 119 2.47 -9.60 13.28
N LEU A 120 2.33 -8.60 12.41
CA LEU A 120 2.78 -8.63 11.02
C LEU A 120 4.27 -8.34 10.85
N ALA A 121 4.91 -7.66 11.81
CA ALA A 121 6.30 -7.22 11.70
C ALA A 121 7.27 -8.33 11.25
N PRO A 122 7.27 -9.55 11.84
CA PRO A 122 8.17 -10.62 11.39
C PRO A 122 7.96 -11.02 9.92
N ALA A 123 6.71 -11.05 9.45
CA ALA A 123 6.43 -11.43 8.08
C ALA A 123 6.80 -10.34 7.07
N MET A 124 6.81 -9.07 7.48
CA MET A 124 7.23 -7.96 6.63
C MET A 124 8.72 -8.06 6.29
N THR A 125 9.54 -8.48 7.25
CA THR A 125 10.96 -8.79 7.01
C THR A 125 11.14 -9.95 6.02
N GLU A 126 10.33 -11.01 6.15
CA GLU A 126 10.37 -12.19 5.26
C GLU A 126 9.90 -11.86 3.83
N MET A 127 8.99 -10.89 3.67
CA MET A 127 8.44 -10.49 2.38
C MET A 127 9.48 -9.95 1.40
N SER A 128 10.65 -9.50 1.88
CA SER A 128 11.78 -9.08 1.04
C SER A 128 12.17 -10.11 -0.03
N SER A 129 11.90 -11.39 0.21
CA SER A 129 12.19 -12.48 -0.74
C SER A 129 11.11 -12.71 -1.81
N PHE A 130 9.87 -12.30 -1.59
CA PHE A 130 8.71 -12.65 -2.43
C PHE A 130 8.31 -11.57 -3.44
N VAL A 131 8.92 -10.41 -3.31
CA VAL A 131 8.52 -9.13 -3.88
C VAL A 131 8.82 -9.00 -5.40
N GLN A 132 9.24 -10.06 -6.10
CA GLN A 132 9.80 -9.98 -7.46
C GLN A 132 8.83 -9.93 -8.66
N ARG A 133 7.49 -9.84 -8.49
CA ARG A 133 6.55 -9.89 -9.64
C ARG A 133 5.71 -8.63 -9.77
N SER A 134 6.02 -7.85 -10.81
CA SER A 134 5.66 -6.45 -10.98
C SER A 134 4.62 -6.19 -12.06
N ASP A 135 3.42 -5.83 -11.58
CA ASP A 135 2.39 -5.12 -12.33
C ASP A 135 1.24 -4.64 -11.41
N SER A 136 1.14 -5.16 -10.19
CA SER A 136 0.24 -4.63 -9.15
C SER A 136 0.98 -3.80 -8.10
N LEU A 137 0.30 -2.76 -7.61
CA LEU A 137 0.73 -2.01 -6.43
C LEU A 137 0.94 -2.98 -5.25
N PRO A 138 2.00 -2.82 -4.43
CA PRO A 138 2.16 -3.65 -3.24
C PRO A 138 0.96 -3.50 -2.30
N SER A 139 0.16 -4.56 -2.16
CA SER A 139 -0.98 -4.64 -1.25
C SER A 139 -0.62 -4.26 0.19
N VAL A 140 0.66 -4.39 0.55
CA VAL A 140 1.26 -3.90 1.79
C VAL A 140 1.08 -2.38 1.94
N ILE A 141 1.46 -1.57 0.94
CA ILE A 141 1.39 -0.11 1.05
C ILE A 141 -0.06 0.36 1.11
N GLU A 142 -0.98 -0.26 0.35
CA GLU A 142 -2.41 0.04 0.48
C GLU A 142 -2.92 -0.35 1.87
N PHE A 143 -2.45 -1.46 2.43
CA PHE A 143 -2.78 -1.83 3.81
C PHE A 143 -2.35 -0.75 4.81
N PHE A 144 -1.12 -0.26 4.71
CA PHE A 144 -0.65 0.84 5.56
C PHE A 144 -1.45 2.12 5.32
N ALA A 145 -1.80 2.43 4.07
CA ALA A 145 -2.63 3.58 3.74
C ALA A 145 -3.99 3.55 4.44
N GLN A 146 -4.58 2.37 4.59
CA GLN A 146 -5.82 2.20 5.35
C GLN A 146 -5.56 2.20 6.86
N ALA A 147 -4.56 1.44 7.32
CA ALA A 147 -4.24 1.29 8.74
C ALA A 147 -3.95 2.64 9.41
N ILE A 148 -3.19 3.52 8.75
CA ILE A 148 -2.81 4.85 9.26
C ILE A 148 -4.03 5.70 9.64
N THR A 149 -5.15 5.55 8.93
CA THR A 149 -6.38 6.31 9.24
C THR A 149 -6.99 5.97 10.61
N PHE A 150 -6.58 4.84 11.20
CA PHE A 150 -7.03 4.35 12.50
C PHE A 150 -5.93 4.44 13.58
N LEU A 151 -4.71 4.82 13.20
CA LEU A 151 -3.61 4.98 14.16
C LEU A 151 -3.71 6.31 14.89
N THR A 152 -3.32 6.29 16.16
CA THR A 152 -3.23 7.49 16.99
C THR A 152 -1.99 8.32 16.59
N PRO A 153 -2.01 9.65 16.77
CA PRO A 153 -0.82 10.49 16.54
C PRO A 153 0.41 10.07 17.36
N GLU A 154 0.23 9.43 18.50
CA GLU A 154 1.32 8.93 19.37
C GLU A 154 1.82 7.53 18.97
N TYR A 155 1.36 7.00 17.84
CA TYR A 155 1.81 5.70 17.36
C TYR A 155 3.33 5.66 17.19
N VAL A 156 3.95 4.51 17.46
CA VAL A 156 5.37 4.28 17.20
C VAL A 156 5.46 2.99 16.42
N VAL A 157 6.25 2.99 15.36
CA VAL A 157 6.50 1.81 14.53
C VAL A 157 7.04 0.68 15.40
N PRO A 158 6.39 -0.51 15.42
CA PRO A 158 6.87 -1.67 16.16
C PRO A 158 8.29 -2.06 15.77
N GLN A 159 9.07 -2.52 16.74
CA GLN A 159 10.42 -3.00 16.49
C GLN A 159 10.39 -4.19 15.51
N GLY A 160 11.26 -4.15 14.51
CA GLY A 160 11.37 -5.19 13.48
C GLY A 160 10.32 -5.11 12.37
N LEU A 161 9.42 -4.12 12.39
CA LEU A 161 8.55 -3.85 11.24
C LEU A 161 9.38 -3.19 10.14
N ASP A 162 9.96 -3.99 9.26
CA ASP A 162 10.81 -3.51 8.16
C ASP A 162 10.02 -3.40 6.85
N LEU A 163 9.91 -2.17 6.32
CA LEU A 163 9.24 -1.88 5.04
C LEU A 163 10.20 -1.62 3.88
N SER A 164 11.51 -1.85 4.03
CA SER A 164 12.50 -1.57 2.99
C SER A 164 12.14 -2.20 1.65
N ALA A 165 11.73 -3.48 1.65
CA ALA A 165 11.34 -4.19 0.43
C ALA A 165 10.08 -3.62 -0.23
N ALA A 166 9.07 -3.25 0.56
CA ALA A 166 7.85 -2.64 0.05
C ALA A 166 8.14 -1.25 -0.57
N PHE A 167 9.04 -0.48 0.05
CA PHE A 167 9.46 0.82 -0.48
C PHE A 167 10.25 0.67 -1.78
N GLN A 168 11.19 -0.28 -1.85
CA GLN A 168 11.94 -0.56 -3.07
C GLN A 168 11.00 -0.87 -4.24
N LEU A 169 9.97 -1.70 -4.03
CA LEU A 169 8.97 -1.98 -5.07
C LEU A 169 8.21 -0.76 -5.52
N PHE A 170 7.68 -0.02 -4.55
CA PHE A 170 6.92 1.19 -4.84
C PHE A 170 7.74 2.15 -5.71
N ILE A 171 9.03 2.35 -5.38
CA ILE A 171 9.93 3.25 -6.10
C ILE A 171 10.29 2.69 -7.49
N ALA A 172 10.56 1.40 -7.60
CA ALA A 172 11.03 0.77 -8.84
C ALA A 172 9.93 0.71 -9.91
N ASP A 173 8.72 0.29 -9.52
CA ASP A 173 7.71 -0.14 -10.48
C ASP A 173 6.50 0.80 -10.57
N TYR A 174 6.17 1.53 -9.50
CA TYR A 174 4.86 2.16 -9.38
C TYR A 174 4.86 3.68 -9.29
N ALA A 175 5.68 4.26 -8.40
CA ALA A 175 5.63 5.67 -8.00
C ALA A 175 5.71 6.66 -9.18
N TRP A 176 6.40 6.26 -10.24
CA TRP A 176 6.69 7.12 -11.39
C TRP A 176 5.91 6.76 -12.65
N SER A 177 4.90 5.89 -12.53
CA SER A 177 3.97 5.62 -13.62
C SER A 177 3.06 6.84 -13.88
N GLU A 178 2.69 7.07 -15.14
CA GLU A 178 1.80 8.17 -15.51
C GLU A 178 0.41 8.00 -14.87
N GLU A 179 -0.07 6.76 -14.80
CA GLU A 179 -1.34 6.39 -14.18
C GLU A 179 -1.38 6.69 -12.69
N ALA A 180 -0.35 6.27 -11.93
CA ALA A 180 -0.29 6.51 -10.48
C ALA A 180 -0.19 8.00 -10.12
N ASN A 181 0.48 8.79 -10.97
CA ASN A 181 0.56 10.24 -10.78
C ASN A 181 -0.76 10.94 -11.09
N GLN A 182 -1.45 10.55 -12.17
CA GLN A 182 -2.75 11.12 -12.54
C GLN A 182 -3.86 10.74 -11.55
N SER A 183 -3.80 9.54 -10.97
CA SER A 183 -4.78 9.09 -9.97
C SER A 183 -4.56 9.69 -8.57
N GLY A 184 -3.46 10.41 -8.35
CA GLY A 184 -3.06 10.89 -7.02
C GLY A 184 -2.53 9.79 -6.09
N GLN A 185 -2.45 8.54 -6.55
CA GLN A 185 -1.98 7.41 -5.74
C GLN A 185 -0.51 7.56 -5.33
N THR A 186 0.35 8.08 -6.19
CA THR A 186 1.75 8.36 -5.84
C THR A 186 1.84 9.26 -4.61
N ARG A 187 1.06 10.35 -4.58
CA ARG A 187 1.04 11.28 -3.43
C ARG A 187 0.54 10.60 -2.18
N ARG A 188 -0.59 9.89 -2.26
CA ARG A 188 -1.15 9.12 -1.14
C ARG A 188 -0.13 8.15 -0.54
N TYR A 189 0.61 7.41 -1.37
CA TYR A 189 1.58 6.43 -0.87
C TYR A 189 2.87 7.06 -0.36
N LEU A 190 3.32 8.18 -0.93
CA LEU A 190 4.41 8.95 -0.34
C LEU A 190 4.03 9.48 1.05
N THR A 191 2.80 9.95 1.25
CA THR A 191 2.31 10.34 2.58
C THR A 191 2.36 9.19 3.57
N VAL A 192 2.03 7.97 3.14
CA VAL A 192 2.12 6.75 3.97
C VAL A 192 3.56 6.42 4.34
N ILE A 193 4.47 6.51 3.37
CA ILE A 193 5.90 6.28 3.58
C ILE A 193 6.44 7.28 4.60
N PHE A 194 6.19 8.58 4.41
CA PHE A 194 6.69 9.59 5.34
C PHE A 194 6.02 9.52 6.71
N TYR A 195 4.73 9.20 6.79
CA TYR A 195 4.09 8.92 8.07
C TYR A 195 4.81 7.78 8.81
N TYR A 196 5.10 6.67 8.13
CA TYR A 196 5.85 5.58 8.73
C TYR A 196 7.24 6.03 9.24
N LEU A 197 7.96 6.84 8.45
CA LEU A 197 9.27 7.35 8.83
C LEU A 197 9.19 8.28 10.07
N ASP A 198 8.20 9.17 10.11
CA ASP A 198 8.00 10.14 11.21
C ASP A 198 7.71 9.47 12.56
N HIS A 199 7.19 8.24 12.52
CA HIS A 199 6.83 7.48 13.72
C HIS A 199 7.92 6.47 14.09
N GLY A 200 9.18 6.76 13.74
CA GLY A 200 10.36 5.97 14.10
C GLY A 200 10.71 4.85 13.12
N GLY A 201 10.04 4.81 11.96
CA GLY A 201 10.24 3.77 10.96
C GLY A 201 11.61 3.76 10.31
N LEU A 202 12.29 4.92 10.23
CA LEU A 202 13.63 5.02 9.62
C LEU A 202 14.64 4.09 10.29
N GLY A 203 14.63 4.01 11.62
CA GLY A 203 15.54 3.15 12.39
C GLY A 203 15.22 1.65 12.35
N GLN A 204 14.09 1.27 11.74
CA GLN A 204 13.66 -0.14 11.60
C GLN A 204 13.99 -0.73 10.21
N LEU A 205 14.44 0.11 9.27
CA LEU A 205 14.71 -0.32 7.90
C LEU A 205 16.02 -1.10 7.80
N SER A 206 16.01 -2.21 7.08
CA SER A 206 17.24 -2.96 6.76
C SER A 206 18.06 -2.30 5.66
N ASP A 207 17.42 -1.50 4.80
CA ASP A 207 18.03 -0.74 3.73
C ASP A 207 17.55 0.72 3.77
N ALA A 208 18.40 1.62 4.28
CA ALA A 208 18.13 3.05 4.28
C ALA A 208 18.30 3.70 2.88
N ASP A 209 19.03 3.06 1.96
CA ASP A 209 19.23 3.58 0.60
C ASP A 209 17.92 3.56 -0.20
N CYS A 210 16.93 2.72 0.17
CA CYS A 210 15.62 2.78 -0.45
C CYS A 210 14.89 4.10 -0.13
N VAL A 211 15.00 4.61 1.10
CA VAL A 211 14.43 5.91 1.50
C VAL A 211 15.17 7.05 0.82
N LYS A 212 16.51 6.97 0.79
CA LYS A 212 17.34 7.95 0.07
C LYS A 212 16.91 8.08 -1.39
N ARG A 213 16.82 6.96 -2.12
CA ARG A 213 16.33 6.92 -3.51
C ARG A 213 14.90 7.44 -3.64
N CYS A 214 14.02 7.11 -2.69
CA CYS A 214 12.65 7.64 -2.65
C CYS A 214 12.67 9.18 -2.62
N CYS A 215 13.41 9.74 -1.66
CA CYS A 215 13.48 11.16 -1.42
C CYS A 215 14.17 11.91 -2.56
N GLU A 216 15.27 11.38 -3.10
CA GLU A 216 15.94 11.92 -4.30
C GLU A 216 14.97 12.03 -5.47
N ASN A 217 14.19 10.98 -5.71
CA ASN A 217 13.20 11.00 -6.77
C ASN A 217 12.11 12.05 -6.52
N VAL A 218 11.52 12.13 -5.31
CA VAL A 218 10.52 13.15 -4.95
C VAL A 218 11.09 14.56 -5.19
N VAL A 219 12.30 14.85 -4.70
CA VAL A 219 12.95 16.15 -4.90
C VAL A 219 13.22 16.42 -6.38
N SER A 220 13.68 15.42 -7.14
CA SER A 220 13.93 15.57 -8.58
C SER A 220 12.67 15.89 -9.38
N MET A 221 11.50 15.47 -8.88
CA MET A 221 10.18 15.70 -9.48
C MET A 221 9.56 17.04 -9.06
N SER A 222 10.12 17.77 -8.09
CA SER A 222 9.60 19.08 -7.66
C SER A 222 9.53 20.14 -8.78
N GLY A 223 10.34 20.00 -9.84
CA GLY A 223 10.30 20.87 -11.02
C GLY A 223 9.38 20.38 -12.15
N VAL A 224 8.72 19.24 -11.98
CA VAL A 224 7.76 18.71 -12.95
C VAL A 224 6.42 19.37 -12.71
N ASN A 225 5.87 20.00 -13.75
CA ASN A 225 4.52 20.52 -13.71
C ASN A 225 3.54 19.35 -13.88
N PHE A 226 3.09 18.82 -12.74
CA PHE A 226 1.89 18.02 -12.64
C PHE A 226 0.72 19.01 -12.69
N ASP A 227 -0.28 18.81 -13.55
CA ASP A 227 -1.47 19.69 -13.64
C ASP A 227 -2.34 19.57 -12.36
N LEU A 228 -1.78 19.92 -11.20
CA LEU A 228 -2.35 19.83 -9.86
C LEU A 228 -3.18 21.05 -9.54
N TRP A 229 -4.17 20.88 -8.68
CA TRP A 229 -4.91 22.01 -8.10
C TRP A 229 -4.13 22.62 -6.93
N GLU A 230 -4.46 23.85 -6.53
CA GLU A 230 -3.68 24.59 -5.51
C GLU A 230 -3.48 23.83 -4.18
N GLU A 231 -4.49 23.06 -3.75
CA GLU A 231 -4.40 22.23 -2.53
C GLU A 231 -3.45 21.06 -2.72
N GLU A 232 -3.53 20.39 -3.86
CA GLU A 232 -2.67 19.28 -4.25
C GLU A 232 -1.21 19.70 -4.44
N GLU A 233 -0.99 20.88 -5.01
CA GLU A 233 0.33 21.49 -5.13
C GLU A 233 0.93 21.80 -3.75
N ARG A 234 0.10 22.27 -2.81
CA ARG A 234 0.53 22.52 -1.43
C ARG A 234 0.95 21.22 -0.74
N GLU A 235 0.15 20.15 -0.86
CA GLU A 235 0.48 18.83 -0.33
C GLU A 235 1.77 18.27 -0.98
N TRP A 236 1.92 18.41 -2.29
CA TRP A 236 3.13 17.99 -3.00
C TRP A 236 4.38 18.74 -2.51
N ASN A 237 4.29 20.06 -2.35
CA ASN A 237 5.38 20.86 -1.82
C ASN A 237 5.74 20.45 -0.38
N ALA A 238 4.76 20.12 0.45
CA ALA A 238 5.00 19.59 1.78
C ALA A 238 5.78 18.26 1.74
N LEU A 239 5.39 17.33 0.87
CA LEU A 239 6.12 16.07 0.63
C LEU A 239 7.56 16.31 0.14
N VAL A 240 7.78 17.32 -0.70
CA VAL A 240 9.11 17.70 -1.19
C VAL A 240 10.00 18.22 -0.05
N GLU A 241 9.49 19.08 0.83
CA GLU A 241 10.26 19.53 2.00
C GLU A 241 10.57 18.38 2.95
N HIS A 242 9.61 17.47 3.13
CA HIS A 242 9.78 16.25 3.94
C HIS A 242 10.88 15.34 3.39
N ALA A 243 10.91 15.16 2.08
CA ALA A 243 11.96 14.42 1.39
C ALA A 243 13.34 15.06 1.60
N ARG A 244 13.44 16.40 1.54
CA ARG A 244 14.71 17.11 1.80
C ARG A 244 15.17 16.95 3.25
N TYR A 245 14.23 16.97 4.19
CA TYR A 245 14.52 16.70 5.60
C TYR A 245 15.17 15.31 5.77
N TYR A 246 14.55 14.26 5.23
CA TYR A 246 15.08 12.90 5.34
C TYR A 246 16.41 12.70 4.60
N LEU A 247 16.63 13.34 3.45
CA LEU A 247 17.93 13.31 2.77
C LEU A 247 19.05 13.87 3.65
N LYS A 248 18.76 14.96 4.37
CA LYS A 248 19.69 15.55 5.32
C LYS A 248 19.94 14.60 6.50
N GLU A 249 18.88 14.08 7.10
CA GLU A 249 18.96 13.15 8.24
C GLU A 249 19.79 11.90 7.90
N ILE A 250 19.56 11.28 6.75
CA ILE A 250 20.34 10.13 6.27
C ILE A 250 21.81 10.51 6.04
N SER A 251 22.08 11.69 5.46
CA SER A 251 23.46 12.15 5.22
C SER A 251 24.22 12.41 6.53
N ASP A 252 23.56 12.98 7.54
CA ASP A 252 24.14 13.23 8.86
C ASP A 252 24.50 11.91 9.58
N HIS A 253 23.79 10.81 9.30
CA HIS A 253 24.09 9.48 9.83
C HIS A 253 25.30 8.81 9.14
N ASP A 254 25.51 9.03 7.84
CA ASP A 254 26.65 8.49 7.09
C ASP A 254 27.99 9.12 7.52
N GLU A 255 27.97 10.36 8.03
CA GLU A 255 29.18 11.09 8.42
C GLU A 255 29.76 10.66 9.77
N VAL A 256 29.03 9.91 10.59
CA VAL A 256 29.55 9.42 11.89
C VAL A 256 30.61 8.35 11.64
N PRO A 257 31.92 8.68 11.78
CA PRO A 257 32.98 7.74 11.42
C PRO A 257 32.89 6.56 12.36
N ASN A 258 32.67 5.35 11.83
CA ASN A 258 32.65 4.14 12.64
C ASN A 258 34.00 4.03 13.39
N PRO A 259 34.03 4.27 14.72
CA PRO A 259 35.29 4.35 15.47
C PRO A 259 36.05 3.01 15.47
N GLU A 260 35.36 1.90 15.21
CA GLU A 260 35.97 0.57 15.08
C GLU A 260 36.75 0.39 13.78
N SER A 261 36.36 1.08 12.69
CA SER A 261 37.08 1.02 11.42
C SER A 261 38.46 1.70 11.50
N SER A 262 38.57 2.75 12.33
CA SER A 262 39.83 3.47 12.54
C SER A 262 40.85 2.67 13.35
N ALA A 263 40.42 1.75 14.23
CA ALA A 263 41.33 0.96 15.06
C ALA A 263 41.98 -0.21 14.29
N VAL A 264 41.33 -0.72 13.24
CA VAL A 264 41.85 -1.82 12.41
C VAL A 264 42.73 -1.31 11.26
N ALA A 265 42.54 -0.06 10.82
CA ALA A 265 43.39 0.57 9.80
C ALA A 265 44.85 0.72 10.25
N ASP A 266 45.10 0.93 11.55
CA ASP A 266 46.45 1.07 12.11
C ASP A 266 47.23 -0.26 12.19
N GLN A 267 46.55 -1.42 12.10
CA GLN A 267 47.20 -2.74 12.13
C GLN A 267 47.49 -3.33 10.74
N ARG A 268 47.06 -2.68 9.65
CA ARG A 268 47.21 -3.22 8.27
C ARG A 268 48.22 -2.48 7.40
N LEU A 269 48.95 -1.51 7.95
CA LEU A 269 49.98 -0.76 7.22
C LEU A 269 51.26 -1.58 6.91
N ASP A 270 51.37 -2.83 7.36
CA ASP A 270 52.55 -3.67 7.09
C ASP A 270 52.39 -4.71 5.96
N GLU A 271 51.22 -4.84 5.30
CA GLU A 271 50.98 -6.03 4.45
C GLU A 271 50.43 -5.86 3.02
N ARG A 272 50.31 -4.66 2.44
CA ARG A 272 49.74 -4.54 1.08
C ARG A 272 50.42 -3.56 0.12
N ASP A 273 51.66 -3.89 -0.23
CA ASP A 273 52.17 -3.68 -1.59
C ASP A 273 51.77 -4.88 -2.45
N GLN A 274 50.65 -4.77 -3.19
CA GLN A 274 50.31 -5.46 -4.45
C GLN A 274 48.78 -5.65 -4.54
N ILE A 275 48.15 -4.94 -5.49
CA ILE A 275 47.25 -5.48 -6.54
C ILE A 275 46.39 -4.36 -7.14
N HIS A 276 46.26 -4.46 -8.46
CA HIS A 276 45.79 -3.48 -9.42
C HIS A 276 44.30 -3.06 -9.36
N SER A 277 44.14 -1.85 -9.89
CA SER A 277 42.96 -1.10 -10.30
C SER A 277 42.02 -1.82 -11.27
N GLY A 278 40.71 -1.60 -11.08
CA GLY A 278 39.72 -1.66 -12.14
C GLY A 278 38.31 -1.91 -11.63
N SER A 279 37.54 -0.85 -11.37
CA SER A 279 36.07 -0.98 -11.41
C SER A 279 35.42 0.36 -11.74
N SER A 280 34.65 0.31 -12.83
CA SER A 280 33.92 1.40 -13.47
C SER A 280 32.55 1.55 -12.79
N GLY A 281 32.29 2.71 -12.18
CA GLY A 281 31.00 3.06 -11.58
C GLY A 281 29.89 3.19 -12.63
N GLY A 282 28.80 2.46 -12.43
CA GLY A 282 27.59 2.52 -13.25
C GLY A 282 26.67 3.66 -12.80
N ALA A 283 26.59 4.71 -13.61
CA ALA A 283 25.55 5.74 -13.50
C ALA A 283 24.24 5.18 -14.07
N PHE A 284 23.35 4.66 -13.22
CA PHE A 284 21.97 4.34 -13.62
C PHE A 284 21.18 5.66 -13.74
N GLY A 285 20.81 5.99 -14.98
CA GLY A 285 20.33 7.30 -15.38
C GLY A 285 18.87 7.60 -15.02
N LEU A 286 18.68 8.71 -14.31
CA LEU A 286 17.40 9.41 -14.13
C LEU A 286 16.86 10.04 -15.44
N ASP A 287 17.61 9.94 -16.54
CA ASP A 287 17.26 10.52 -17.85
C ASP A 287 16.04 9.84 -18.51
N TRP A 288 15.73 8.61 -18.11
CA TRP A 288 14.56 7.88 -18.61
C TRP A 288 13.24 8.47 -18.10
N ILE A 289 13.20 8.93 -16.84
CA ILE A 289 12.02 9.56 -16.22
C ILE A 289 11.69 10.85 -16.96
N ARG A 290 12.68 11.73 -17.19
CA ARG A 290 12.50 13.00 -17.93
C ARG A 290 12.07 12.80 -19.40
N SER A 291 12.53 11.73 -20.04
CA SER A 291 12.21 11.42 -21.44
C SER A 291 10.76 10.97 -21.65
N ARG A 292 10.14 10.37 -20.63
CA ARG A 292 8.73 9.93 -20.68
C ARG A 292 7.76 11.10 -20.65
N PHE A 293 8.03 12.12 -19.83
CA PHE A 293 7.13 13.27 -19.65
C PHE A 293 7.19 14.33 -20.78
N ARG A 294 8.27 14.39 -21.57
CA ARG A 294 8.38 15.38 -22.67
C ARG A 294 7.59 15.04 -23.94
N ARG A 295 7.13 13.80 -24.13
CA ARG A 295 6.59 13.35 -25.44
C ARG A 295 5.15 13.76 -25.78
N ARG A 296 4.39 14.44 -24.91
CA ARG A 296 2.96 14.69 -25.16
C ARG A 296 2.47 16.15 -25.28
N ARG A 297 3.37 17.14 -25.37
CA ARG A 297 2.97 18.56 -25.62
C ARG A 297 2.69 18.93 -27.10
N ARG A 298 2.29 17.98 -27.95
CA ARG A 298 1.79 18.27 -29.31
C ARG A 298 0.50 17.49 -29.58
N GLY A 299 -0.59 17.93 -28.98
CA GLY A 299 -1.94 17.51 -29.32
C GLY A 299 -2.89 18.57 -28.79
N GLY A 300 -3.38 19.43 -29.67
CA GLY A 300 -4.11 20.64 -29.31
C GLY A 300 -5.44 20.35 -28.59
N PHE A 301 -5.62 21.01 -27.45
CA PHE A 301 -6.96 21.32 -26.96
C PHE A 301 -7.49 22.50 -27.78
N GLY A 302 -8.29 22.19 -28.78
CA GLY A 302 -9.12 23.16 -29.48
C GLY A 302 -10.24 23.62 -28.56
N SER A 303 -10.29 24.93 -28.31
CA SER A 303 -11.36 25.67 -27.66
C SER A 303 -12.76 25.14 -28.00
N MET A 304 -13.47 24.67 -26.98
CA MET A 304 -14.94 24.61 -26.97
C MET A 304 -15.45 25.77 -26.10
N GLU A 305 -15.36 26.97 -26.63
CA GLU A 305 -16.12 28.13 -26.15
C GLU A 305 -16.84 28.73 -27.36
N LYS A 306 -18.13 28.45 -27.47
CA LYS A 306 -19.21 29.29 -28.01
C LYS A 306 -20.39 28.41 -28.37
N GLU A 307 -21.41 28.39 -27.50
CA GLU A 307 -22.82 28.41 -27.90
C GLU A 307 -23.69 28.49 -26.64
N LYS A 308 -23.91 29.71 -26.16
CA LYS A 308 -25.02 30.06 -25.28
C LYS A 308 -25.50 31.44 -25.67
N GLU A 309 -26.30 31.50 -26.73
CA GLU A 309 -27.16 32.65 -26.97
C GLU A 309 -28.34 32.24 -27.86
N THR A 310 -29.52 32.78 -27.55
CA THR A 310 -30.81 32.71 -28.25
C THR A 310 -31.73 31.51 -27.96
N ALA A 311 -32.59 31.68 -26.95
CA ALA A 311 -33.99 31.19 -26.97
C ALA A 311 -34.84 31.93 -25.92
N GLN A 312 -35.22 33.18 -26.20
CA GLN A 312 -36.39 33.85 -25.58
C GLN A 312 -37.06 34.76 -26.62
N ALA A 313 -38.26 34.35 -27.04
CA ALA A 313 -39.30 34.99 -27.88
C ALA A 313 -39.87 33.85 -28.76
N GLU A 314 -41.14 33.47 -28.82
CA GLU A 314 -42.43 34.14 -28.63
C GLU A 314 -43.46 33.09 -28.15
N VAL A 315 -44.37 33.46 -27.24
CA VAL A 315 -45.73 32.90 -27.19
C VAL A 315 -46.68 34.07 -26.90
N VAL A 316 -47.37 34.51 -27.94
CA VAL A 316 -48.69 35.15 -27.92
C VAL A 316 -49.58 34.36 -28.85
#